data_AF-A0A142YEK7-F1
#
_entry.id   AF-A0A142YEK7-F1
#
_cell.length_a   1.000
_cell.length_b   1.000
_cell.length_c   1.000
_cell.angle_alpha   90.00
_cell.angle_beta   90.00
_cell.angle_gamma   90.00
#
_symmetry.space_group_name_H-M   'P 1'
#
loop_
_entity.id
_entity.type
_entity.pdbx_description
1 polymer ?
#
loop_
_entity_poly.entity_id
_entity_poly.type
_entity_poly.pdbx_seq_one_letter_code
_entity_poly.pdbx_strand_id
1 'polypeptide(L)'
;MTINANEADAMFAAAAERRRAIDAQLSERPVEEVLGLVSAAGVYGGFLEDGPRTLGFTFEYWKITPGPVKKRPLKVRCNCSAEEFYSLRDRIPTYAVLRIRARVVEESVIGTSEAELLEVLGPDHSDSELNQAAIDLETPVVVEDRQFGKLTLDRTVNWYTTTTKWNGAAVVLKLDVGDSAAIDGALAAARTLWNDPKRWTERILDYAVEKLLPLKNANWLDEDAGEAELTARQFRSRMKLKSITVRPDGSFDFWHADGGLFSGHWIQVGGDLNAGPTRADIPG
;
A
#
# COMPACT_ATOMS: atom_id res chain seq x y z
N MET A 1 15.83 -3.84 8.35
CA MET A 1 16.92 -4.15 7.41
C MET A 1 17.03 -2.92 6.53
N THR A 2 17.99 -2.03 6.80
CA THR A 2 18.17 -0.81 6.03
C THR A 2 18.92 -1.22 4.77
N ILE A 3 18.25 -1.16 3.62
CA ILE A 3 18.87 -1.44 2.31
C ILE A 3 19.99 -0.42 2.15
N ASN A 4 21.23 -0.86 1.96
CA ASN A 4 22.35 0.06 1.75
C ASN A 4 22.24 0.73 0.37
N ALA A 5 22.85 1.90 0.17
CA ALA A 5 22.73 2.66 -1.07
C ALA A 5 23.13 1.85 -2.33
N ASN A 6 24.12 0.96 -2.22
CA ASN A 6 24.55 0.11 -3.34
C ASN A 6 23.52 -1.00 -3.68
N GLU A 7 22.84 -1.55 -2.67
CA GLU A 7 21.75 -2.52 -2.86
C GLU A 7 20.51 -1.86 -3.45
N ALA A 8 20.22 -0.62 -3.05
CA ALA A 8 19.15 0.18 -3.64
C ALA A 8 19.44 0.45 -5.13
N ASP A 9 20.65 0.90 -5.47
CA ASP A 9 21.06 1.15 -6.86
C ASP A 9 20.99 -0.11 -7.73
N ALA A 10 21.45 -1.25 -7.20
CA ALA A 10 21.35 -2.54 -7.89
C ALA A 10 19.89 -2.98 -8.09
N MET A 11 19.02 -2.75 -7.10
CA MET A 11 17.57 -3.00 -7.22
C MET A 11 16.94 -2.13 -8.31
N PHE A 12 17.28 -0.83 -8.36
CA PHE A 12 16.75 0.08 -9.38
C PHE A 12 17.23 -0.29 -10.78
N ALA A 13 18.50 -0.67 -10.93
CA ALA A 13 19.03 -1.15 -12.21
C ALA A 13 18.31 -2.42 -12.68
N ALA A 14 18.15 -3.42 -11.80
CA ALA A 14 17.43 -4.64 -12.13
C ALA A 14 15.95 -4.39 -12.46
N ALA A 15 15.29 -3.46 -11.77
CA ALA A 15 13.93 -3.05 -12.07
C ALA A 15 13.81 -2.38 -13.45
N ALA A 16 14.77 -1.53 -13.81
CA ALA A 16 14.83 -0.88 -15.12
C ALA A 16 15.08 -1.88 -16.26
N GLU A 17 15.94 -2.88 -16.05
CA GLU A 17 16.16 -3.96 -17.03
C GLU A 17 14.90 -4.80 -17.26
N ARG A 18 14.24 -5.23 -16.17
CA ARG A 18 12.95 -5.93 -16.25
C ARG A 18 11.93 -5.11 -17.02
N ARG A 19 11.85 -3.80 -16.74
CA ARG A 19 10.96 -2.88 -17.46
C ARG A 19 11.23 -2.88 -18.96
N ARG A 20 12.49 -2.68 -19.38
CA ARG A 20 12.86 -2.67 -20.81
C ARG A 20 12.54 -3.99 -21.50
N ALA A 21 12.77 -5.12 -20.83
CA ALA A 21 12.46 -6.44 -21.39
C ALA A 21 10.95 -6.64 -21.59
N ILE A 22 10.12 -6.20 -20.64
CA ILE A 22 8.65 -6.22 -20.78
C ILE A 22 8.20 -5.31 -21.92
N ASP A 23 8.74 -4.09 -21.98
CA ASP A 23 8.35 -3.11 -23.00
C ASP A 23 8.75 -3.60 -24.42
N ALA A 24 9.90 -4.29 -24.56
CA ALA A 24 10.28 -4.97 -25.78
C ALA A 24 9.27 -6.07 -26.19
N GLN A 25 8.89 -6.97 -25.25
CA GLN A 25 7.86 -7.98 -25.52
C GLN A 25 6.52 -7.35 -25.93
N LEU A 26 6.13 -6.24 -25.31
CA LEU A 26 4.89 -5.53 -25.62
C LEU A 26 4.94 -4.94 -27.03
N SER A 27 6.06 -4.32 -27.42
CA SER A 27 6.22 -3.68 -28.74
C SER A 27 6.02 -4.62 -29.93
N GLU A 28 6.27 -5.91 -29.74
CA GLU A 28 6.10 -6.95 -30.76
C GLU A 28 4.66 -7.46 -30.87
N ARG A 29 3.78 -7.10 -29.92
CA ARG A 29 2.40 -7.58 -29.88
C ARG A 29 1.49 -6.72 -30.75
N PRO A 30 0.46 -7.34 -31.34
CA PRO A 30 -0.59 -6.58 -32.01
C PRO A 30 -1.32 -5.68 -31.01
N VAL A 31 -1.96 -4.64 -31.56
CA VAL A 31 -2.90 -3.81 -30.80
C VAL A 31 -4.23 -4.53 -30.77
N GLU A 32 -4.74 -4.76 -29.57
CA GLU A 32 -5.96 -5.49 -29.29
C GLU A 32 -6.99 -4.59 -28.59
N GLU A 33 -8.28 -4.89 -28.76
CA GLU A 33 -9.33 -4.33 -27.91
C GLU A 33 -9.46 -5.16 -26.62
N VAL A 34 -9.17 -4.52 -25.50
CA VAL A 34 -9.25 -5.13 -24.18
C VAL A 34 -10.44 -4.54 -23.44
N LEU A 35 -11.24 -5.41 -22.85
CA LEU A 35 -12.29 -5.04 -21.91
C LEU A 35 -11.88 -5.54 -20.53
N GLY A 36 -11.90 -4.69 -19.51
CA GLY A 36 -11.50 -5.09 -18.17
C GLY A 36 -12.11 -4.25 -17.06
N LEU A 37 -12.15 -4.85 -15.87
CA LEU A 37 -12.66 -4.26 -14.64
C LEU A 37 -11.52 -3.59 -13.87
N VAL A 38 -11.55 -2.25 -13.75
CA VAL A 38 -10.54 -1.48 -13.03
C VAL A 38 -10.53 -1.84 -11.55
N SER A 39 -9.34 -2.12 -11.01
CA SER A 39 -9.13 -2.45 -9.60
C SER A 39 -9.47 -1.32 -8.63
N ALA A 40 -9.60 -1.68 -7.35
CA ALA A 40 -9.83 -0.74 -6.25
C ALA A 40 -8.70 0.31 -6.10
N ALA A 41 -7.47 -0.06 -6.44
CA ALA A 41 -6.31 0.82 -6.35
C ALA A 41 -6.36 2.00 -7.34
N GLY A 42 -7.13 1.85 -8.43
CA GLY A 42 -7.28 2.88 -9.44
C GLY A 42 -5.98 3.19 -10.18
N VAL A 43 -5.83 4.46 -10.57
CA VAL A 43 -4.67 4.97 -11.29
C VAL A 43 -3.54 5.33 -10.32
N TYR A 44 -2.35 4.86 -10.62
CA TYR A 44 -1.09 5.20 -9.94
C TYR A 44 -0.06 5.72 -10.96
N GLY A 45 0.99 6.38 -10.48
CA GLY A 45 2.04 6.90 -11.35
C GLY A 45 3.21 7.49 -10.58
N GLY A 46 4.35 7.58 -11.24
CA GLY A 46 5.59 8.15 -10.70
C GLY A 46 6.01 9.40 -11.46
N PHE A 47 6.59 10.35 -10.74
CA PHE A 47 7.20 11.54 -11.31
C PHE A 47 8.72 11.34 -11.40
N LEU A 48 9.28 11.57 -12.57
CA LEU A 48 10.70 11.85 -12.73
C LEU A 48 10.79 13.35 -13.06
N GLU A 49 11.66 14.10 -12.38
CA GLU A 49 11.75 15.57 -12.53
C GLU A 49 11.89 16.01 -14.00
N ASP A 50 12.58 15.22 -14.82
CA ASP A 50 12.83 15.50 -16.25
C ASP A 50 12.42 14.34 -17.19
N GLY A 51 11.59 13.41 -16.73
CA GLY A 51 11.26 12.17 -17.46
C GLY A 51 9.79 12.05 -17.91
N PRO A 52 9.50 11.17 -18.89
CA PRO A 52 8.12 10.84 -19.26
C PRO A 52 7.36 10.34 -18.03
N ARG A 53 6.14 10.83 -17.81
CA ARG A 53 5.33 10.38 -16.67
C ARG A 53 4.74 9.03 -17.03
N THR A 54 4.89 8.07 -16.13
CA THR A 54 4.22 6.78 -16.29
C THR A 54 2.89 6.83 -15.55
N LEU A 55 1.81 6.59 -16.30
CA LEU A 55 0.51 6.25 -15.74
C LEU A 55 0.38 4.74 -15.72
N GLY A 56 -0.12 4.19 -14.61
CA GLY A 56 -0.42 2.78 -14.46
C GLY A 56 -1.76 2.56 -13.77
N PHE A 57 -2.41 1.46 -14.09
CA PHE A 57 -3.56 0.93 -13.36
C PHE A 57 -3.62 -0.58 -13.58
N THR A 58 -4.49 -1.26 -12.83
CA THR A 58 -4.67 -2.71 -12.94
C THR A 58 -6.11 -3.02 -13.28
N PHE A 59 -6.32 -3.92 -14.25
CA PHE A 59 -7.58 -4.65 -14.34
C PHE A 59 -7.54 -5.88 -13.45
N GLU A 60 -8.55 -6.06 -12.59
CA GLU A 60 -8.69 -7.28 -11.79
C GLU A 60 -9.03 -8.47 -12.68
N TYR A 61 -10.03 -8.28 -13.54
CA TYR A 61 -10.50 -9.24 -14.53
C TYR A 61 -10.57 -8.58 -15.90
N TRP A 62 -10.23 -9.31 -16.96
CA TRP A 62 -10.12 -8.74 -18.30
C TRP A 62 -10.25 -9.79 -19.40
N LYS A 63 -10.52 -9.35 -20.62
CA LYS A 63 -10.49 -10.17 -21.83
C LYS A 63 -9.99 -9.37 -23.03
N ILE A 64 -9.43 -10.08 -24.00
CA ILE A 64 -9.26 -9.57 -25.36
C ILE A 64 -10.56 -9.88 -26.09
N THR A 65 -11.16 -8.91 -26.78
CA THR A 65 -12.46 -9.07 -27.42
C THR A 65 -12.31 -9.50 -28.88
N PRO A 66 -13.02 -10.55 -29.35
CA PRO A 66 -13.85 -11.48 -28.58
C PRO A 66 -13.01 -12.55 -27.87
N GLY A 67 -13.35 -12.86 -26.62
CA GLY A 67 -12.63 -13.86 -25.81
C GLY A 67 -13.23 -14.05 -24.41
N PRO A 68 -12.80 -15.07 -23.65
CA PRO A 68 -13.28 -15.31 -22.30
C PRO A 68 -12.66 -14.34 -21.28
N VAL A 69 -13.39 -14.08 -20.20
CA VAL A 69 -12.89 -13.30 -19.05
C VAL A 69 -11.81 -14.10 -18.32
N LYS A 70 -10.67 -13.45 -18.09
CA LYS A 70 -9.54 -13.97 -17.32
C LYS A 70 -9.60 -13.38 -15.92
N LYS A 71 -9.67 -14.25 -14.90
CA LYS A 71 -9.76 -13.87 -13.49
C LYS A 71 -8.36 -13.70 -12.86
N ARG A 72 -7.55 -12.83 -13.44
CA ARG A 72 -6.20 -12.53 -12.98
C ARG A 72 -5.81 -11.09 -13.32
N PRO A 73 -4.96 -10.45 -12.50
CA PRO A 73 -4.57 -9.06 -12.73
C PRO A 73 -3.88 -8.84 -14.09
N LEU A 74 -4.24 -7.75 -14.78
CA LEU A 74 -3.49 -7.19 -15.91
C LEU A 74 -2.98 -5.80 -15.54
N LYS A 75 -1.66 -5.65 -15.49
CA LYS A 75 -1.02 -4.35 -15.25
C LYS A 75 -0.97 -3.55 -16.54
N VAL A 76 -1.69 -2.45 -16.60
CA VAL A 76 -1.77 -1.56 -17.76
C VAL A 76 -0.94 -0.32 -17.49
N ARG A 77 -0.09 0.08 -18.45
CA ARG A 77 0.76 1.27 -18.33
C ARG A 77 0.83 2.06 -19.64
N CYS A 78 1.05 3.36 -19.54
CA CYS A 78 1.50 4.19 -20.65
C CYS A 78 2.46 5.27 -20.16
N ASN A 79 3.28 5.77 -21.09
CA ASN A 79 3.98 7.02 -20.91
C ASN A 79 3.07 8.16 -21.41
N CYS A 80 2.97 9.23 -20.64
CA CYS A 80 2.15 10.38 -20.97
C CYS A 80 2.79 11.67 -20.44
N SER A 81 2.31 12.81 -20.94
CA SER A 81 2.61 14.13 -20.41
C SER A 81 1.87 14.39 -19.08
N ALA A 82 2.18 15.53 -18.44
CA ALA A 82 1.48 15.99 -17.25
C ALA A 82 -0.02 16.20 -17.48
N GLU A 83 -0.37 16.83 -18.59
CA GLU A 83 -1.76 17.15 -18.95
C GLU A 83 -2.55 15.87 -19.27
N GLU A 84 -1.95 14.97 -20.06
CA GLU A 84 -2.54 13.68 -20.39
C GLU A 84 -2.74 12.80 -19.15
N PHE A 85 -1.83 12.85 -18.17
CA PHE A 85 -1.96 12.09 -16.92
C PHE A 85 -3.27 12.42 -16.21
N TYR A 86 -3.57 13.72 -16.00
CA TYR A 86 -4.79 14.14 -15.33
C TYR A 86 -6.04 13.81 -16.16
N SER A 87 -5.99 14.03 -17.47
CA SER A 87 -7.08 13.69 -18.39
C SER A 87 -7.39 12.20 -18.40
N LEU A 88 -6.37 11.34 -18.43
CA LEU A 88 -6.53 9.88 -18.40
C LEU A 88 -7.03 9.39 -17.04
N ARG A 89 -6.49 9.93 -15.94
CA ARG A 89 -6.92 9.57 -14.58
C ARG A 89 -8.42 9.72 -14.41
N ASP A 90 -8.99 10.84 -14.87
CA ASP A 90 -10.41 11.13 -14.72
C ASP A 90 -11.29 10.23 -15.61
N ARG A 91 -10.70 9.57 -16.63
CA ARG A 91 -11.37 8.63 -17.55
C ARG A 91 -11.25 7.17 -17.12
N ILE A 92 -10.50 6.87 -16.05
CA ILE A 92 -10.27 5.51 -15.54
C ILE A 92 -10.77 5.43 -14.08
N PRO A 93 -12.10 5.50 -13.85
CA PRO A 93 -12.66 5.33 -12.52
C PRO A 93 -12.44 3.91 -11.98
N THR A 94 -12.27 3.78 -10.66
CA THR A 94 -12.20 2.47 -9.99
C THR A 94 -13.49 1.70 -10.18
N TYR A 95 -13.39 0.37 -10.24
CA TYR A 95 -14.50 -0.57 -10.45
C TYR A 95 -15.29 -0.41 -11.77
N ALA A 96 -14.89 0.51 -12.65
CA ALA A 96 -15.50 0.59 -13.96
C ALA A 96 -15.03 -0.54 -14.87
N VAL A 97 -15.97 -1.07 -15.65
CA VAL A 97 -15.65 -1.88 -16.81
C VAL A 97 -15.27 -0.94 -17.95
N LEU A 98 -14.00 -0.99 -18.34
CA LEU A 98 -13.38 -0.06 -19.28
C LEU A 98 -12.91 -0.80 -20.52
N ARG A 99 -13.23 -0.23 -21.69
CA ARG A 99 -12.67 -0.67 -22.97
C ARG A 99 -11.47 0.19 -23.35
N ILE A 100 -10.38 -0.47 -23.73
CA ILE A 100 -9.12 0.17 -24.15
C ILE A 100 -8.58 -0.49 -25.42
N ARG A 101 -7.72 0.23 -26.14
CA ARG A 101 -6.79 -0.34 -27.11
C ARG A 101 -5.43 -0.47 -26.47
N ALA A 102 -4.87 -1.67 -26.48
CA ALA A 102 -3.60 -1.96 -25.83
C ALA A 102 -2.83 -3.07 -26.53
N ARG A 103 -1.50 -3.07 -26.36
CA ARG A 103 -0.68 -4.26 -26.63
C ARG A 103 -0.65 -5.10 -25.36
N VAL A 104 -0.84 -6.42 -25.48
CA VAL A 104 -0.98 -7.30 -24.30
C VAL A 104 0.03 -8.44 -24.35
N VAL A 105 0.70 -8.66 -23.23
CA VAL A 105 1.52 -9.84 -22.94
C VAL A 105 0.90 -10.55 -21.75
N GLU A 106 0.33 -11.73 -22.01
CA GLU A 106 -0.35 -12.55 -20.99
C GLU A 106 0.60 -13.10 -19.91
N GLU A 107 1.84 -13.37 -20.30
CA GLU A 107 2.91 -13.88 -19.45
C GLU A 107 4.23 -13.24 -19.88
N SER A 108 4.65 -12.22 -19.14
CA SER A 108 5.88 -11.48 -19.42
C SER A 108 7.12 -12.24 -18.96
N VAL A 109 8.31 -11.71 -19.23
CA VAL A 109 9.59 -12.25 -18.71
C VAL A 109 9.64 -12.42 -17.18
N ILE A 110 8.73 -11.79 -16.43
CA ILE A 110 8.62 -11.93 -14.97
C ILE A 110 7.35 -12.70 -14.53
N GLY A 111 6.64 -13.33 -15.46
CA GLY A 111 5.46 -14.17 -15.16
C GLY A 111 4.17 -13.39 -14.88
N THR A 112 4.14 -12.06 -15.11
CA THR A 112 2.94 -11.22 -14.92
C THR A 112 2.26 -10.90 -16.24
N SER A 113 0.95 -10.69 -16.21
CA SER A 113 0.23 -10.11 -17.36
C SER A 113 0.44 -8.60 -17.39
N GLU A 114 0.91 -8.10 -18.53
CA GLU A 114 1.28 -6.69 -18.75
C GLU A 114 0.61 -6.17 -20.02
N ALA A 115 0.27 -4.88 -20.03
CA ALA A 115 -0.27 -4.21 -21.20
C ALA A 115 0.27 -2.78 -21.33
N GLU A 116 0.51 -2.38 -22.59
CA GLU A 116 0.78 -1.00 -22.97
C GLU A 116 -0.52 -0.37 -23.45
N LEU A 117 -1.02 0.63 -22.71
CA LEU A 117 -2.19 1.41 -23.10
C LEU A 117 -1.85 2.34 -24.27
N LEU A 118 -2.65 2.27 -25.33
CA LEU A 118 -2.60 3.20 -26.45
C LEU A 118 -3.77 4.17 -26.44
N GLU A 119 -4.96 3.70 -26.09
CA GLU A 119 -6.16 4.53 -26.07
C GLU A 119 -7.20 4.01 -25.09
N VAL A 120 -7.83 4.91 -24.34
CA VAL A 120 -9.05 4.62 -23.58
C VAL A 120 -10.24 4.86 -24.50
N LEU A 121 -11.04 3.84 -24.78
CA LEU A 121 -12.29 3.97 -25.55
C LEU A 121 -13.45 4.42 -24.66
N GLY A 122 -13.40 4.07 -23.38
CA GLY A 122 -14.34 4.54 -22.36
C GLY A 122 -15.06 3.40 -21.63
N PRO A 123 -16.00 3.73 -20.74
CA PRO A 123 -16.80 2.75 -20.02
C PRO A 123 -17.64 1.89 -20.95
N ASP A 124 -17.86 0.64 -20.56
CA ASP A 124 -18.60 -0.33 -21.37
C ASP A 124 -19.42 -1.28 -20.46
N HIS A 125 -20.72 -1.34 -20.73
CA HIS A 125 -21.68 -2.13 -19.96
C HIS A 125 -22.19 -3.37 -20.70
N SER A 126 -21.58 -3.75 -21.81
CA SER A 126 -22.03 -4.87 -22.63
C SER A 126 -21.71 -6.25 -22.06
N ASP A 127 -20.72 -6.36 -21.16
CA ASP A 127 -20.29 -7.65 -20.59
C ASP A 127 -20.89 -7.92 -19.20
N SER A 128 -21.88 -8.81 -19.14
CA SER A 128 -22.56 -9.12 -17.87
C SER A 128 -21.67 -9.72 -16.79
N GLU A 129 -20.62 -10.48 -17.15
CA GLU A 129 -19.73 -11.10 -16.18
C GLU A 129 -18.85 -10.05 -15.49
N LEU A 130 -18.24 -9.14 -16.26
CA LEU A 130 -17.43 -8.05 -15.72
C LEU A 130 -18.26 -7.04 -14.93
N ASN A 131 -19.48 -6.73 -15.37
CA ASN A 131 -20.38 -5.84 -14.62
C ASN A 131 -20.82 -6.48 -13.29
N GLN A 132 -21.12 -7.79 -13.26
CA GLN A 132 -21.44 -8.46 -12.00
C GLN A 132 -20.23 -8.47 -11.05
N ALA A 133 -19.04 -8.75 -11.58
CA ALA A 133 -17.80 -8.68 -10.81
C ALA A 133 -17.54 -7.27 -10.24
N ALA A 134 -17.88 -6.20 -10.97
CA ALA A 134 -17.80 -4.83 -10.46
C ALA A 134 -18.69 -4.64 -9.23
N ILE A 135 -19.95 -5.06 -9.29
CA ILE A 135 -20.91 -5.00 -8.17
C ILE A 135 -20.40 -5.81 -6.97
N ASP A 136 -19.88 -7.01 -7.22
CA ASP A 136 -19.37 -7.89 -6.17
C ASP A 136 -18.13 -7.29 -5.48
N LEU A 137 -17.24 -6.64 -6.23
CA LEU A 137 -16.05 -5.98 -5.69
C LEU A 137 -16.39 -4.67 -4.96
N GLU A 138 -17.35 -3.89 -5.44
CA GLU A 138 -17.84 -2.68 -4.77
C GLU A 138 -18.57 -2.98 -3.46
N THR A 139 -19.16 -4.16 -3.34
CA THR A 139 -19.84 -4.58 -2.11
C THR A 139 -18.85 -4.66 -0.95
N PRO A 140 -19.02 -3.85 0.12
CA PRO A 140 -18.10 -3.85 1.24
C PRO A 140 -18.07 -5.20 1.94
N VAL A 141 -16.87 -5.77 2.11
CA VAL A 141 -16.69 -6.99 2.91
C VAL A 141 -16.52 -6.59 4.37
N VAL A 142 -17.42 -7.10 5.20
CA VAL A 142 -17.51 -6.79 6.62
C VAL A 142 -17.40 -8.06 7.44
N VAL A 143 -16.55 -8.03 8.46
CA VAL A 143 -16.42 -9.10 9.47
C VAL A 143 -16.81 -8.54 10.83
N GLU A 144 -17.74 -9.21 11.51
CA GLU A 144 -18.10 -8.89 12.89
C GLU A 144 -17.22 -9.68 13.85
N ASP A 145 -16.50 -8.98 14.72
CA ASP A 145 -15.66 -9.58 15.76
C ASP A 145 -16.12 -9.16 17.16
N ARG A 146 -16.13 -10.12 18.10
CA ARG A 146 -16.62 -9.87 19.47
C ARG A 146 -15.78 -8.85 20.25
N GLN A 147 -14.49 -8.74 19.95
CA GLN A 147 -13.55 -7.87 20.66
C GLN A 147 -13.33 -6.56 19.93
N PHE A 148 -13.20 -6.61 18.60
CA PHE A 148 -12.85 -5.46 17.77
C PHE A 148 -14.05 -4.80 17.08
N GLY A 149 -15.24 -5.40 17.17
CA GLY A 149 -16.45 -4.91 16.53
C GLY A 149 -16.41 -5.17 15.03
N LYS A 150 -16.95 -4.22 14.27
CA LYS A 150 -17.07 -4.30 12.81
C LYS A 150 -15.73 -3.98 12.13
N LEU A 151 -15.17 -4.93 11.39
CA LEU A 151 -14.00 -4.73 10.53
C LEU A 151 -14.44 -4.65 9.07
N THR A 152 -13.91 -3.68 8.32
CA THR A 152 -14.22 -3.49 6.89
C THR A 152 -12.96 -3.68 6.06
N LEU A 153 -13.05 -4.48 5.00
CA LEU A 153 -11.95 -4.67 4.06
C LEU A 153 -11.71 -3.41 3.22
N ASP A 154 -10.51 -2.86 3.31
CA ASP A 154 -9.97 -1.90 2.37
C ASP A 154 -9.28 -2.67 1.23
N ARG A 155 -9.94 -2.76 0.08
CA ARG A 155 -9.45 -3.48 -1.10
C ARG A 155 -8.25 -2.82 -1.76
N THR A 156 -7.96 -1.55 -1.46
CA THR A 156 -6.82 -0.83 -2.06
C THR A 156 -5.49 -1.35 -1.53
N VAL A 157 -5.48 -1.82 -0.28
CA VAL A 157 -4.30 -2.34 0.44
C VAL A 157 -4.50 -3.78 0.95
N ASN A 158 -5.67 -4.36 0.68
CA ASN A 158 -6.12 -5.66 1.18
C ASN A 158 -6.04 -5.82 2.71
N TRP A 159 -6.42 -4.76 3.45
CA TRP A 159 -6.39 -4.76 4.92
C TRP A 159 -7.79 -4.67 5.50
N TYR A 160 -8.08 -5.42 6.56
CA TYR A 160 -9.27 -5.17 7.36
C TYR A 160 -9.00 -4.06 8.35
N THR A 161 -9.88 -3.07 8.41
CA THR A 161 -9.71 -1.89 9.27
C THR A 161 -10.89 -1.72 10.21
N THR A 162 -10.60 -1.27 11.43
CA THR A 162 -11.60 -0.84 12.40
C THR A 162 -11.03 0.18 13.37
N THR A 163 -11.91 0.91 14.06
CA THR A 163 -11.51 1.76 15.19
C THR A 163 -11.88 1.06 16.49
N THR A 164 -10.89 0.85 17.35
CA THR A 164 -11.07 0.21 18.66
C THR A 164 -10.34 0.99 19.75
N LYS A 165 -10.39 0.51 20.99
CA LYS A 165 -9.71 1.13 22.13
C LYS A 165 -8.38 0.45 22.42
N TRP A 166 -7.35 1.27 22.61
CA TRP A 166 -6.04 0.87 23.15
C TRP A 166 -5.72 1.73 24.36
N ASN A 167 -5.59 1.09 25.54
CA ASN A 167 -5.46 1.80 26.83
C ASN A 167 -6.53 2.89 27.05
N GLY A 168 -7.76 2.65 26.57
CA GLY A 168 -8.90 3.56 26.70
C GLY A 168 -8.99 4.66 25.63
N ALA A 169 -7.94 4.89 24.85
CA ALA A 169 -7.94 5.84 23.73
C ALA A 169 -8.33 5.15 22.41
N ALA A 170 -8.95 5.90 21.49
CA ALA A 170 -9.27 5.37 20.17
C ALA A 170 -8.00 5.17 19.32
N VAL A 171 -7.90 4.02 18.65
CA VAL A 171 -6.82 3.66 17.72
C VAL A 171 -7.42 2.94 16.51
N VAL A 172 -6.81 3.12 15.34
CA VAL A 172 -7.15 2.33 14.16
C VAL A 172 -6.38 1.00 14.21
N LEU A 173 -7.11 -0.12 14.26
CA LEU A 173 -6.54 -1.44 14.06
C LEU A 173 -6.61 -1.78 12.57
N LYS A 174 -5.48 -2.22 12.02
CA LYS A 174 -5.35 -2.71 10.65
C LYS A 174 -4.88 -4.16 10.70
N LEU A 175 -5.61 -5.07 10.08
CA LEU A 175 -5.21 -6.46 9.91
C LEU A 175 -4.76 -6.64 8.47
N ASP A 176 -3.45 -6.77 8.31
CA ASP A 176 -2.82 -7.02 7.03
C ASP A 176 -2.80 -8.52 6.79
N VAL A 177 -3.73 -9.00 5.96
CA VAL A 177 -3.89 -10.44 5.67
C VAL A 177 -2.98 -10.93 4.55
N GLY A 178 -2.16 -10.05 3.96
CA GLY A 178 -1.32 -10.36 2.80
C GLY A 178 -2.16 -10.90 1.64
N ASP A 179 -1.65 -11.91 0.93
CA ASP A 179 -2.40 -12.59 -0.15
C ASP A 179 -3.42 -13.61 0.39
N SER A 180 -3.45 -13.85 1.71
CA SER A 180 -4.42 -14.74 2.32
C SER A 180 -5.77 -14.02 2.45
N ALA A 181 -6.84 -14.65 2.00
CA ALA A 181 -8.20 -14.18 2.32
C ALA A 181 -8.60 -14.45 3.78
N ALA A 182 -7.79 -15.23 4.53
CA ALA A 182 -8.13 -15.66 5.88
C ALA A 182 -7.69 -14.62 6.93
N ILE A 183 -8.68 -13.93 7.51
CA ILE A 183 -8.52 -12.93 8.56
C ILE A 183 -8.18 -13.53 9.95
N ASP A 184 -8.50 -14.81 10.17
CA ASP A 184 -8.45 -15.45 11.49
C ASP A 184 -7.06 -15.41 12.15
N GLY A 185 -5.99 -15.59 11.37
CA GLY A 185 -4.63 -15.53 11.89
C GLY A 185 -4.27 -14.13 12.40
N ALA A 186 -4.57 -13.10 11.61
CA ALA A 186 -4.32 -11.71 12.00
C ALA A 186 -5.19 -11.30 13.20
N LEU A 187 -6.44 -11.77 13.26
CA LEU A 187 -7.30 -11.58 14.43
C LEU A 187 -6.70 -12.22 15.69
N ALA A 188 -6.26 -13.48 15.62
CA ALA A 188 -5.65 -14.16 16.77
C ALA A 188 -4.40 -13.44 17.28
N ALA A 189 -3.54 -12.97 16.36
CA ALA A 189 -2.39 -12.15 16.71
C ALA A 189 -2.80 -10.83 17.37
N ALA A 190 -3.82 -10.14 16.83
CA ALA A 190 -4.32 -8.90 17.40
C ALA A 190 -4.89 -9.09 18.81
N ARG A 191 -5.64 -10.18 19.07
CA ARG A 191 -6.12 -10.49 20.43
C ARG A 191 -4.96 -10.67 21.42
N THR A 192 -3.89 -11.33 20.97
CA THR A 192 -2.70 -11.53 21.79
C THR A 192 -2.03 -10.21 22.18
N LEU A 193 -1.93 -9.26 21.24
CA LEU A 193 -1.49 -7.88 21.52
C LEU A 193 -2.42 -7.16 22.51
N TRP A 194 -3.74 -7.28 22.31
CA TRP A 194 -4.74 -6.61 23.13
C TRP A 194 -4.94 -7.20 24.53
N ASN A 195 -4.35 -8.34 24.86
CA ASN A 195 -4.42 -8.91 26.20
C ASN A 195 -3.62 -8.10 27.24
N ASP A 196 -2.58 -7.37 26.81
CA ASP A 196 -1.77 -6.54 27.70
C ASP A 196 -1.31 -5.24 27.02
N PRO A 197 -2.25 -4.32 26.72
CA PRO A 197 -1.95 -3.11 25.96
C PRO A 197 -1.05 -2.14 26.73
N LYS A 198 -1.00 -2.21 28.07
CA LYS A 198 -0.11 -1.37 28.89
C LYS A 198 1.34 -1.79 28.73
N ARG A 199 1.62 -3.09 28.91
CA ARG A 199 2.97 -3.64 28.74
C ARG A 199 3.50 -3.42 27.33
N TRP A 200 2.66 -3.62 26.31
CA TRP A 200 3.06 -3.36 24.94
C TRP A 200 3.35 -1.88 24.70
N THR A 201 2.53 -0.97 25.21
CA THR A 201 2.83 0.48 25.12
C THR A 201 4.16 0.84 25.75
N GLU A 202 4.49 0.32 26.93
CA GLU A 202 5.78 0.58 27.59
C GLU A 202 6.94 0.10 26.73
N ARG A 203 6.92 -1.15 26.27
CA ARG A 203 7.97 -1.72 25.41
C ARG A 203 8.17 -0.92 24.12
N ILE A 204 7.09 -0.49 23.49
CA ILE A 204 7.11 0.28 22.24
C ILE A 204 7.73 1.66 22.47
N LEU A 205 7.33 2.35 23.54
CA LEU A 205 7.86 3.68 23.87
C LEU A 205 9.32 3.61 24.34
N ASP A 206 9.69 2.58 25.10
CA ASP A 206 11.06 2.31 25.52
C ASP A 206 11.96 2.16 24.30
N TYR A 207 11.56 1.30 23.37
CA TYR A 207 12.31 1.03 22.16
C TYR A 207 12.45 2.26 21.25
N ALA A 208 11.36 3.02 21.08
CA ALA A 208 11.40 4.26 20.30
C ALA A 208 12.37 5.28 20.90
N VAL A 209 12.35 5.48 22.21
CA VAL A 209 13.30 6.38 22.89
C VAL A 209 14.73 5.91 22.69
N GLU A 210 15.00 4.62 22.93
CA GLU A 210 16.35 4.07 22.80
C GLU A 210 16.92 4.29 21.40
N LYS A 211 16.10 4.08 20.35
CA LYS A 211 16.57 4.14 18.95
C LYS A 211 16.52 5.54 18.34
N LEU A 212 15.52 6.35 18.67
CA LEU A 212 15.22 7.57 17.92
C LEU A 212 15.51 8.86 18.69
N LEU A 213 15.62 8.82 20.03
CA LEU A 213 15.98 10.04 20.79
C LEU A 213 17.40 10.53 20.45
N PRO A 214 18.45 9.68 20.37
CA PRO A 214 19.77 10.15 19.97
C PRO A 214 19.77 10.80 18.59
N LEU A 215 19.02 10.22 17.65
CA LEU A 215 18.85 10.78 16.31
C LEU A 215 18.19 12.16 16.36
N LYS A 216 17.11 12.32 17.13
CA LYS A 216 16.42 13.61 17.31
C LYS A 216 17.39 14.68 17.82
N ASN A 217 18.06 14.41 18.94
CA ASN A 217 18.94 15.40 19.56
C ASN A 217 20.18 15.72 18.71
N ALA A 218 20.63 14.81 17.85
CA ALA A 218 21.80 15.06 17.01
C ALA A 218 21.47 15.85 15.72
N ASN A 219 20.34 15.55 15.07
CA ASN A 219 20.13 15.95 13.67
C ASN A 219 18.80 16.67 13.40
N TRP A 220 17.92 16.78 14.39
CA TRP A 220 16.55 17.27 14.18
C TRP A 220 16.15 18.38 15.16
N LEU A 221 17.12 18.95 15.90
CA LEU A 221 16.87 20.15 16.69
C LEU A 221 16.81 21.36 15.76
N ASP A 222 15.87 22.26 16.03
CA ASP A 222 15.85 23.58 15.40
C ASP A 222 16.88 24.49 16.11
N GLU A 223 18.09 24.56 15.55
CA GLU A 223 19.19 25.38 16.07
C GLU A 223 18.86 26.87 16.04
N ASP A 224 18.17 27.34 14.99
CA ASP A 224 17.78 28.74 14.83
C ASP A 224 16.73 29.15 15.89
N ALA A 225 15.85 28.23 16.27
CA ALA A 225 14.89 28.42 17.36
C ALA A 225 15.48 28.13 18.76
N GLY A 226 16.74 27.72 18.86
CA GLY A 226 17.39 27.38 20.13
C GLY A 226 16.75 26.20 20.84
N GLU A 227 16.27 25.20 20.09
CA GLU A 227 15.63 24.01 20.67
C GLU A 227 16.64 23.22 21.51
N ALA A 228 16.33 23.04 22.80
CA ALA A 228 17.15 22.25 23.70
C ALA A 228 16.97 20.74 23.46
N GLU A 229 18.01 19.96 23.76
CA GLU A 229 17.94 18.50 23.75
C GLU A 229 16.76 17.97 24.58
N LEU A 230 16.06 16.99 24.02
CA LEU A 230 14.92 16.39 24.67
C LEU A 230 15.37 15.29 25.65
N THR A 231 14.68 15.23 26.78
CA THR A 231 14.73 14.06 27.67
C THR A 231 13.86 12.93 27.14
N ALA A 232 14.13 11.69 27.57
CA ALA A 232 13.29 10.53 27.31
C ALA A 232 11.81 10.77 27.66
N ARG A 233 11.54 11.47 28.77
CA ARG A 233 10.17 11.80 29.20
C ARG A 233 9.48 12.75 28.23
N GLN A 234 10.18 13.80 27.78
CA GLN A 234 9.62 14.75 26.81
C GLN A 234 9.36 14.05 25.47
N PHE A 235 10.31 13.26 24.96
CA PHE A 235 10.16 12.51 23.72
C PHE A 235 8.91 11.61 23.75
N ARG A 236 8.75 10.79 24.80
CA ARG A 236 7.57 9.93 24.97
C ARG A 236 6.26 10.69 24.97
N SER A 237 6.22 11.84 25.63
CA SER A 237 4.99 12.64 25.76
C SER A 237 4.51 13.22 24.43
N ARG A 238 5.40 13.33 23.43
CA ARG A 238 5.07 13.83 22.09
C ARG A 238 4.50 12.75 21.19
N MET A 239 4.95 11.50 21.35
CA MET A 239 4.46 10.36 20.58
C MET A 239 2.98 10.10 20.84
N LYS A 240 2.16 10.11 19.78
CA LYS A 240 0.72 9.80 19.87
C LYS A 240 0.35 8.65 18.96
N LEU A 241 0.01 7.50 19.54
CA LEU A 241 -0.41 6.31 18.79
C LEU A 241 -1.65 6.62 17.94
N LYS A 242 -1.60 6.26 16.65
CA LYS A 242 -2.68 6.46 15.68
C LYS A 242 -3.21 5.16 15.11
N SER A 243 -2.31 4.23 14.77
CA SER A 243 -2.71 2.91 14.30
C SER A 243 -1.77 1.80 14.71
N ILE A 244 -2.31 0.59 14.78
CA ILE A 244 -1.55 -0.65 14.95
C ILE A 244 -1.90 -1.54 13.76
N THR A 245 -0.88 -1.93 13.00
CA THR A 245 -1.00 -2.96 11.96
C THR A 245 -0.56 -4.30 12.54
N VAL A 246 -1.31 -5.37 12.28
CA VAL A 246 -1.01 -6.73 12.74
C VAL A 246 -1.14 -7.71 11.57
N ARG A 247 -0.23 -8.68 11.49
CA ARG A 247 -0.18 -9.72 10.45
C ARG A 247 -0.41 -11.13 11.02
N PRO A 248 -0.80 -12.12 10.20
CA PRO A 248 -1.04 -13.50 10.64
C PRO A 248 0.17 -14.18 11.31
N ASP A 249 1.39 -13.78 10.95
CA ASP A 249 2.63 -14.30 11.53
C ASP A 249 2.95 -13.72 12.92
N GLY A 250 2.11 -12.83 13.44
CA GLY A 250 2.31 -12.15 14.71
C GLY A 250 3.23 -10.93 14.62
N SER A 251 3.68 -10.54 13.43
CA SER A 251 4.37 -9.27 13.25
C SER A 251 3.40 -8.10 13.36
N PHE A 252 3.91 -6.96 13.82
CA PHE A 252 3.13 -5.75 14.03
C PHE A 252 3.93 -4.49 13.70
N ASP A 253 3.19 -3.40 13.48
CA ASP A 253 3.72 -2.05 13.36
C ASP A 253 2.85 -1.06 14.15
N PHE A 254 3.45 -0.34 15.09
CA PHE A 254 2.82 0.76 15.81
C PHE A 254 3.19 2.09 15.15
N TRP A 255 2.17 2.84 14.74
CA TRP A 255 2.32 4.11 14.06
C TRP A 255 1.91 5.26 14.98
N HIS A 256 2.85 6.15 15.26
CA HIS A 256 2.64 7.31 16.10
C HIS A 256 2.82 8.58 15.28
N ALA A 257 1.93 9.55 15.49
CA ALA A 257 2.26 10.92 15.14
C ALA A 257 3.43 11.37 16.04
N ASP A 258 4.42 12.03 15.43
CA ASP A 258 5.66 12.45 16.10
C ASP A 258 5.44 13.57 17.12
N GLY A 259 4.38 14.37 16.96
CA GLY A 259 4.15 15.54 17.80
C GLY A 259 5.19 16.65 17.60
N GLY A 260 5.74 16.75 16.38
CA GLY A 260 6.78 17.70 16.00
C GLY A 260 8.20 17.29 16.40
N LEU A 261 8.46 15.99 16.57
CA LEU A 261 9.82 15.50 16.84
C LEU A 261 10.66 15.41 15.57
N PHE A 262 10.05 15.11 14.42
CA PHE A 262 10.73 14.84 13.15
C PHE A 262 10.03 15.59 12.02
N SER A 263 9.74 16.88 12.20
CA SER A 263 9.12 17.74 11.18
C SER A 263 7.85 17.17 10.54
N GLY A 264 7.04 16.42 11.30
CA GLY A 264 5.78 15.84 10.84
C GLY A 264 5.89 14.46 10.20
N HIS A 265 7.06 13.82 10.20
CA HIS A 265 7.20 12.40 9.86
C HIS A 265 6.43 11.54 10.86
N TRP A 266 6.14 10.29 10.46
CA TRP A 266 5.59 9.29 11.37
C TRP A 266 6.70 8.68 12.22
N ILE A 267 6.37 8.21 13.42
CA ILE A 267 7.25 7.30 14.17
C ILE A 267 6.65 5.90 14.07
N GLN A 268 7.36 5.01 13.38
CA GLN A 268 6.99 3.60 13.23
C GLN A 268 7.85 2.74 14.16
N VAL A 269 7.22 1.90 14.97
CA VAL A 269 7.90 0.86 15.75
C VAL A 269 7.35 -0.50 15.35
N GLY A 270 8.21 -1.34 14.77
CA GLY A 270 7.87 -2.65 14.25
C GLY A 270 8.52 -3.79 15.04
N GLY A 271 7.89 -4.96 15.01
CA GLY A 271 8.35 -6.14 15.73
C GLY A 271 7.43 -7.33 15.54
N ASP A 272 7.53 -8.31 16.44
CA ASP A 272 6.65 -9.48 16.48
C ASP A 272 6.30 -9.89 17.91
N LEU A 273 5.25 -10.71 18.05
CA LEU A 273 4.75 -11.16 19.35
C LEU A 273 5.79 -11.90 20.21
N ASN A 274 6.77 -12.56 19.59
CA ASN A 274 7.77 -13.37 20.29
C ASN A 274 8.97 -12.52 20.73
N ALA A 275 9.59 -11.79 19.81
CA ALA A 275 10.78 -10.97 20.09
C ALA A 275 10.44 -9.59 20.69
N GLY A 276 9.24 -9.07 20.40
CA GLY A 276 8.86 -7.69 20.69
C GLY A 276 9.37 -6.70 19.64
N PRO A 277 9.54 -5.41 20.01
CA PRO A 277 10.00 -4.40 19.07
C PRO A 277 11.46 -4.65 18.66
N THR A 278 11.71 -4.63 17.35
CA THR A 278 13.02 -4.88 16.75
C THR A 278 13.41 -3.82 15.72
N ARG A 279 12.47 -2.93 15.34
CA ARG A 279 12.70 -1.83 14.40
C ARG A 279 12.02 -0.56 14.87
N ALA A 280 12.69 0.57 14.70
CA ALA A 280 12.11 1.90 14.84
C ALA A 280 12.59 2.74 13.66
N ASP A 281 11.69 3.53 13.08
CA ASP A 281 11.96 4.33 11.89
C ASP A 281 11.11 5.60 11.88
N ILE A 282 11.45 6.53 10.97
CA ILE A 282 10.76 7.81 10.79
C ILE A 282 10.21 8.01 9.37
N PRO A 283 9.22 7.21 8.90
CA PRO A 283 8.72 7.32 7.53
C PRO A 283 8.04 8.67 7.25
N GLY A 284 8.29 9.23 6.06
CA GLY A 284 7.76 10.51 5.57
C GLY A 284 7.20 10.41 4.17
#